data_AF-A0A2A9M6S4-F1
#
_entry.id   AF-A0A2A9M6S4-F1
#
_cell.length_a   1.000
_cell.length_b   1.000
_cell.length_c   1.000
_cell.angle_alpha   90.00
_cell.angle_beta   90.00
_cell.angle_gamma   90.00
#
_symmetry.space_group_name_H-M   'P 1'
#
loop_
_entity.id
_entity.type
_entity.pdbx_description
1 polymer ?
#
loop_
_entity_poly.entity_id
_entity_poly.type
_entity_poly.pdbx_seq_one_letter_code
_entity_poly.pdbx_strand_id
1 'polypeptide(L)'
;MGAGGSTPQSPCEAAGFKFCASVSHATGCENSGPDAFYCKCATGYRYEGRSEKSRCDDINECFTGEHDCATKMQNSMCENTPGSYQCVCGANRQLVDGKCEDKNECTAGNGGCGAFAKCVNNLDAAPTCICEPGYDGNNGQAGIDCKDIDECDTNPCPANSACINTPGSYKCECQKGFTMSPDNVCVSKNFCTEGANDCDPHLATCKQLVGTYSCSCKQNLAGTGKKGQCTPKEGFEQLPCELMGEACGAYRECKRDSEGNYSCVNKSVTSQISTMFKDGFSSDTPVWIWAVAGGGLIVAIVFLWLFLKKRKNKDRGGAGDYDVYGMGDAREGDAYSQTGYGTMDYYYG
;
A
#
# COMPACT_ATOMS: atom_id res chain seq x y z
N MET A 1 -18.58 -44.16 -113.03
CA MET A 1 -19.08 -43.35 -111.90
C MET A 1 -19.35 -44.30 -110.74
N GLY A 2 -18.34 -44.53 -109.89
CA GLY A 2 -18.50 -45.35 -108.70
C GLY A 2 -18.86 -44.44 -107.53
N ALA A 3 -20.14 -44.38 -107.16
CA ALA A 3 -20.56 -43.81 -105.89
C ALA A 3 -20.20 -44.84 -104.80
N GLY A 4 -18.98 -44.74 -104.26
CA GLY A 4 -18.60 -45.45 -103.05
C GLY A 4 -19.36 -44.83 -101.88
N GLY A 5 -20.34 -45.54 -101.35
CA GLY A 5 -21.19 -45.10 -100.26
C GLY A 5 -20.38 -44.72 -99.02
N SER A 6 -20.59 -43.51 -98.53
CA SER A 6 -20.17 -43.11 -97.18
C SER A 6 -20.88 -44.01 -96.18
N THR A 7 -20.11 -44.78 -95.41
CA THR A 7 -20.57 -45.43 -94.18
C THR A 7 -21.35 -44.42 -93.33
N PRO A 8 -22.48 -44.79 -92.69
CA PRO A 8 -23.16 -43.87 -91.79
C PRO A 8 -22.20 -43.51 -90.65
N GLN A 9 -21.72 -42.26 -90.64
CA GLN A 9 -20.84 -41.75 -89.60
C GLN A 9 -21.62 -41.69 -88.30
N SER A 10 -21.03 -42.20 -87.21
CA SER A 10 -21.70 -42.15 -85.91
C SER A 10 -21.89 -40.70 -85.44
N PRO A 11 -22.88 -40.40 -84.58
CA PRO A 11 -23.12 -39.05 -84.09
C PRO A 11 -21.88 -38.36 -83.47
N CYS A 12 -21.05 -39.12 -82.73
CA CYS A 12 -19.77 -38.61 -82.21
C CYS A 12 -18.76 -38.27 -83.31
N GLU A 13 -18.63 -39.11 -84.35
CA GLU A 13 -17.73 -38.87 -85.49
C GLU A 13 -18.21 -37.71 -86.38
N ALA A 14 -19.53 -37.58 -86.54
CA ALA A 14 -20.14 -36.56 -87.37
C ALA A 14 -20.02 -35.14 -86.75
N ALA A 15 -20.24 -35.01 -85.42
CA ALA A 15 -20.20 -33.71 -84.74
C ALA A 15 -19.79 -33.77 -83.27
N GLY A 16 -20.06 -34.88 -82.56
CA GLY A 16 -19.95 -34.93 -81.12
C GLY A 16 -18.54 -34.76 -80.55
N PHE A 17 -17.48 -35.26 -81.20
CA PHE A 17 -16.10 -35.05 -80.71
C PHE A 17 -15.71 -33.57 -80.70
N LYS A 18 -16.01 -32.84 -81.77
CA LYS A 18 -15.70 -31.41 -81.87
C LYS A 18 -16.50 -30.60 -80.85
N PHE A 19 -17.76 -30.96 -80.65
CA PHE A 19 -18.62 -30.32 -79.67
C PHE A 19 -18.17 -30.60 -78.23
N CYS A 20 -17.96 -31.86 -77.85
CA CYS A 20 -17.51 -32.23 -76.50
C CYS A 20 -16.12 -31.70 -76.16
N ALA A 21 -15.22 -31.54 -77.15
CA ALA A 21 -13.94 -30.87 -76.92
C ALA A 21 -14.06 -29.38 -76.52
N SER A 22 -15.21 -28.74 -76.81
CA SER A 22 -15.50 -27.36 -76.38
C SER A 22 -16.27 -27.27 -75.06
N VAL A 23 -16.71 -28.39 -74.50
CA VAL A 23 -17.45 -28.46 -73.24
C VAL A 23 -16.48 -28.57 -72.07
N SER A 24 -16.60 -27.68 -71.08
CA SER A 24 -15.77 -27.75 -69.87
C SER A 24 -15.95 -29.08 -69.15
N HIS A 25 -14.86 -29.66 -68.67
CA HIS A 25 -14.81 -30.94 -67.94
C HIS A 25 -15.31 -32.18 -68.71
N ALA A 26 -15.53 -32.07 -70.03
CA ALA A 26 -15.77 -33.23 -70.87
C ALA A 26 -14.45 -33.96 -71.19
N THR A 27 -14.48 -35.29 -71.10
CA THR A 27 -13.32 -36.18 -71.34
C THR A 27 -13.47 -36.98 -72.63
N GLY A 28 -14.66 -37.01 -73.22
CA GLY A 28 -14.92 -37.73 -74.47
C GLY A 28 -16.35 -37.61 -74.95
N CYS A 29 -16.67 -38.31 -76.04
CA CYS A 29 -18.00 -38.40 -76.62
C CYS A 29 -18.47 -39.87 -76.60
N GLU A 30 -19.75 -40.10 -76.32
CA GLU A 30 -20.37 -41.42 -76.42
C GLU A 30 -21.71 -41.34 -77.17
N ASN A 31 -21.94 -42.29 -78.07
CA ASN A 31 -23.20 -42.39 -78.82
C ASN A 31 -24.30 -42.94 -77.89
N SER A 32 -25.42 -42.23 -77.75
CA SER A 32 -26.59 -42.63 -76.94
C SER A 32 -27.79 -43.07 -77.78
N GLY A 33 -27.68 -43.04 -79.10
CA GLY A 33 -28.71 -43.50 -80.02
C GLY A 33 -28.29 -43.32 -81.48
N PRO A 34 -29.17 -43.64 -82.44
CA PRO A 34 -28.88 -43.53 -83.87
C PRO A 34 -28.47 -42.11 -84.29
N ASP A 35 -29.10 -41.09 -83.70
CA ASP A 35 -28.88 -39.67 -83.99
C ASP A 35 -28.51 -38.86 -82.73
N ALA A 36 -28.04 -39.52 -81.66
CA ALA A 36 -27.78 -38.88 -80.37
C ALA A 36 -26.39 -39.25 -79.84
N PHE A 37 -25.72 -38.25 -79.27
CA PHE A 37 -24.51 -38.43 -78.47
C PHE A 37 -24.62 -37.63 -77.18
N TYR A 38 -23.77 -37.96 -76.21
CA TYR A 38 -23.55 -37.15 -75.02
C TYR A 38 -22.05 -37.08 -74.72
N CYS A 39 -21.65 -36.06 -73.96
CA CYS A 39 -20.27 -35.92 -73.53
C CYS A 39 -20.03 -36.76 -72.27
N LYS A 40 -18.96 -37.56 -72.27
CA LYS A 40 -18.43 -38.16 -71.05
C LYS A 40 -17.83 -37.05 -70.21
N CYS A 41 -18.16 -37.03 -68.92
CA CYS A 41 -17.63 -36.05 -67.99
C CYS A 41 -16.44 -36.62 -67.22
N ALA A 42 -15.57 -35.73 -66.73
CA ALA A 42 -14.53 -36.09 -65.78
C ALA A 42 -15.14 -36.61 -64.47
N THR A 43 -14.37 -37.39 -63.69
CA THR A 43 -14.79 -37.81 -62.34
C THR A 43 -15.18 -36.59 -61.50
N GLY A 44 -16.29 -36.71 -60.75
CA GLY A 44 -16.85 -35.59 -59.98
C GLY A 44 -17.76 -34.67 -60.78
N TYR A 45 -18.00 -34.95 -62.07
CA TYR A 45 -18.94 -34.18 -62.90
C TYR A 45 -20.01 -35.09 -63.48
N ARG A 46 -21.26 -34.61 -63.50
CA ARG A 46 -22.39 -35.31 -64.11
C ARG A 46 -22.93 -34.53 -65.29
N TYR A 47 -23.47 -35.29 -66.23
CA TYR A 47 -24.14 -34.74 -67.39
C TYR A 47 -25.57 -34.31 -66.99
N GLU A 48 -25.86 -33.00 -67.03
CA GLU A 48 -27.22 -32.47 -66.93
C GLU A 48 -27.63 -31.81 -68.25
N GLY A 49 -28.57 -32.41 -68.98
CA GLY A 49 -29.17 -31.76 -70.15
C GLY A 49 -29.99 -32.68 -71.07
N ARG A 50 -31.31 -32.43 -71.15
CA ARG A 50 -32.09 -32.73 -72.36
C ARG A 50 -31.75 -31.67 -73.41
N SER A 51 -31.15 -32.11 -74.53
CA SER A 51 -30.93 -31.38 -75.79
C SER A 51 -30.17 -30.03 -75.75
N GLU A 52 -29.16 -29.93 -76.61
CA GLU A 52 -28.39 -28.74 -77.05
C GLU A 52 -27.55 -27.93 -76.03
N LYS A 53 -27.59 -28.24 -74.73
CA LYS A 53 -26.60 -27.73 -73.76
C LYS A 53 -25.99 -28.87 -72.95
N SER A 54 -25.20 -29.72 -73.61
CA SER A 54 -24.35 -30.67 -72.89
C SER A 54 -23.32 -29.90 -72.07
N ARG A 55 -23.49 -29.90 -70.76
CA ARG A 55 -22.53 -29.37 -69.82
C ARG A 55 -22.22 -30.45 -68.79
N CYS A 56 -20.94 -30.60 -68.50
CA CYS A 56 -20.50 -31.40 -67.37
C CYS A 56 -20.54 -30.48 -66.15
N ASP A 57 -21.59 -30.64 -65.37
CA ASP A 57 -21.79 -29.89 -64.14
C ASP A 57 -21.17 -30.66 -62.99
N ASP A 58 -20.55 -29.91 -62.10
CA ASP A 58 -19.99 -30.41 -60.86
C ASP A 58 -21.05 -31.19 -60.07
N ILE A 59 -20.69 -32.37 -59.59
CA ILE A 59 -21.55 -33.15 -58.69
C ILE A 59 -21.41 -32.51 -57.32
N ASN A 60 -22.50 -31.93 -56.81
CA ASN A 60 -22.49 -31.46 -55.43
C ASN A 60 -22.71 -32.64 -54.49
N GLU A 61 -21.64 -33.28 -54.03
CA GLU A 61 -21.73 -34.46 -53.17
C GLU A 61 -22.40 -34.14 -51.82
N CYS A 62 -22.24 -32.91 -51.33
CA CYS A 62 -22.90 -32.41 -50.12
C CYS A 62 -24.43 -32.33 -50.27
N PHE A 63 -24.92 -32.10 -51.49
CA PHE A 63 -26.35 -32.10 -51.80
C PHE A 63 -26.88 -33.50 -52.11
N THR A 64 -26.10 -34.33 -52.82
CA THR A 64 -26.51 -35.70 -53.16
C THR A 64 -26.39 -36.67 -51.99
N GLY A 65 -25.60 -36.33 -50.97
CA GLY A 65 -25.25 -37.22 -49.85
C GLY A 65 -24.18 -38.25 -50.21
N GLU A 66 -23.54 -38.12 -51.37
CA GLU A 66 -22.50 -39.02 -51.88
C GLU A 66 -21.12 -38.68 -51.30
N HIS A 67 -21.05 -38.48 -49.98
CA HIS A 67 -19.82 -38.18 -49.25
C HIS A 67 -19.67 -39.02 -47.98
N ASP A 68 -18.44 -39.14 -47.50
CA ASP A 68 -18.06 -39.94 -46.33
C ASP A 68 -17.55 -39.07 -45.16
N CYS A 69 -17.94 -37.80 -45.09
CA CYS A 69 -17.46 -36.88 -44.06
C CYS A 69 -17.71 -37.36 -42.62
N ALA A 70 -18.83 -38.01 -42.35
CA ALA A 70 -19.13 -38.54 -41.01
C ALA A 70 -18.15 -39.63 -40.54
N THR A 71 -17.55 -40.39 -41.47
CA THR A 71 -16.58 -41.46 -41.17
C THR A 71 -15.13 -40.98 -41.29
N LYS A 72 -14.85 -40.00 -42.16
CA LYS A 72 -13.54 -39.35 -42.27
C LYS A 72 -13.21 -38.50 -41.04
N MET A 73 -14.16 -37.69 -40.58
CA MET A 73 -13.96 -36.72 -39.51
C MET A 73 -15.27 -36.54 -38.72
N GLN A 74 -15.30 -36.98 -37.47
CA GLN A 74 -16.53 -36.94 -36.68
C GLN A 74 -16.99 -35.48 -36.45
N ASN A 75 -18.30 -35.23 -36.61
CA ASN A 75 -18.91 -33.90 -36.54
C ASN A 75 -18.38 -32.89 -37.58
N SER A 76 -17.76 -33.33 -38.67
CA SER A 76 -17.37 -32.43 -39.78
C SER A 76 -18.57 -32.04 -40.66
N MET A 77 -18.40 -30.97 -41.43
CA MET A 77 -19.33 -30.55 -42.48
C MET A 77 -18.73 -30.80 -43.87
N CYS A 78 -19.60 -31.05 -44.84
CA CYS A 78 -19.22 -31.20 -46.24
C CYS A 78 -19.19 -29.82 -46.91
N GLU A 79 -18.11 -29.52 -47.62
CA GLU A 79 -18.01 -28.40 -48.55
C GLU A 79 -17.74 -28.93 -49.96
N ASN A 80 -18.59 -28.50 -50.91
CA ASN A 80 -18.49 -28.90 -52.30
C ASN A 80 -17.35 -28.13 -53.00
N THR A 81 -16.56 -28.83 -53.81
CA THR A 81 -15.44 -28.26 -54.57
C THR A 81 -15.51 -28.69 -56.04
N PRO A 82 -14.95 -27.95 -57.00
CA PRO A 82 -15.02 -28.38 -58.40
C PRO A 82 -14.39 -29.77 -58.65
N GLY A 83 -15.21 -30.78 -58.92
CA GLY A 83 -14.86 -32.17 -59.18
C GLY A 83 -14.68 -33.05 -57.94
N SER A 84 -15.02 -32.58 -56.74
CA SER A 84 -14.88 -33.33 -55.47
C SER A 84 -15.60 -32.63 -54.31
N TYR A 85 -15.51 -33.18 -53.11
CA TYR A 85 -15.85 -32.49 -51.86
C TYR A 85 -14.66 -32.49 -50.88
N GLN A 86 -14.75 -31.64 -49.87
CA GLN A 86 -13.90 -31.65 -48.70
C GLN A 86 -14.72 -31.72 -47.41
N CYS A 87 -14.16 -32.36 -46.39
CA CYS A 87 -14.76 -32.44 -45.06
C CYS A 87 -13.98 -31.50 -44.14
N VAL A 88 -14.67 -30.51 -43.57
CA VAL A 88 -14.03 -29.47 -42.76
C VAL A 88 -14.69 -29.38 -41.40
N CYS A 89 -13.96 -28.86 -40.42
CA CYS A 89 -14.62 -28.39 -39.20
C CYS A 89 -15.31 -27.07 -39.51
N GLY A 90 -16.57 -26.95 -39.09
CA GLY A 90 -17.32 -25.70 -39.24
C GLY A 90 -16.67 -24.55 -38.48
N ALA A 91 -17.18 -23.34 -38.68
CA ALA A 91 -16.67 -22.14 -38.02
C ALA A 91 -16.59 -22.32 -36.49
N ASN A 92 -15.53 -21.77 -35.88
CA ASN A 92 -15.25 -21.84 -34.43
C ASN A 92 -15.00 -23.26 -33.89
N ARG A 93 -14.61 -24.20 -34.76
CA ARG A 93 -14.28 -25.58 -34.38
C ARG A 93 -12.89 -25.95 -34.87
N GLN A 94 -12.29 -26.93 -34.23
CA GLN A 94 -10.96 -27.42 -34.55
C GLN A 94 -10.93 -28.95 -34.57
N LEU A 95 -9.99 -29.50 -35.33
CA LEU A 95 -9.79 -30.94 -35.42
C LEU A 95 -8.94 -31.42 -34.24
N VAL A 96 -9.53 -32.22 -33.36
CA VAL A 96 -8.86 -32.89 -32.24
C VAL A 96 -9.14 -34.38 -32.36
N ASP A 97 -8.09 -35.20 -32.48
CA ASP A 97 -8.18 -36.66 -32.55
C ASP A 97 -9.22 -37.20 -33.57
N GLY A 98 -9.26 -36.60 -34.77
CA GLY A 98 -10.18 -37.03 -35.85
C GLY A 98 -11.63 -36.56 -35.68
N LYS A 99 -11.90 -35.73 -34.67
CA LYS A 99 -13.22 -35.16 -34.37
C LYS A 99 -13.15 -33.63 -34.38
N CYS A 100 -14.18 -33.01 -34.94
CA CYS A 100 -14.35 -31.57 -34.79
C CYS A 100 -14.90 -31.29 -33.40
N GLU A 101 -14.17 -30.48 -32.64
CA GLU A 101 -14.51 -30.01 -31.31
C GLU A 101 -14.50 -28.49 -31.27
N ASP A 102 -15.13 -27.94 -30.24
CA ASP A 102 -15.12 -26.50 -29.98
C ASP A 102 -13.69 -25.96 -29.92
N LYS A 103 -13.45 -24.86 -30.62
CA LYS A 103 -12.16 -24.18 -30.56
C LYS A 103 -12.21 -23.21 -29.39
N ASN A 104 -11.35 -23.41 -28.40
CA ASN A 104 -11.25 -22.45 -27.30
C ASN A 104 -10.30 -21.30 -27.67
N GLU A 105 -10.82 -20.23 -28.26
CA GLU A 105 -10.01 -19.06 -28.65
C GLU A 105 -9.40 -18.33 -27.44
N CYS A 106 -9.98 -18.46 -26.24
CA CYS A 106 -9.47 -17.80 -25.04
C CYS A 106 -8.12 -18.36 -24.55
N THR A 107 -7.70 -19.53 -25.04
CA THR A 107 -6.43 -20.16 -24.65
C THR A 107 -5.19 -19.43 -25.20
N ALA A 108 -5.36 -18.61 -26.25
CA ALA A 108 -4.28 -17.87 -26.87
C ALA A 108 -4.63 -16.38 -26.94
N GLY A 109 -3.71 -15.52 -26.49
CA GLY A 109 -3.85 -14.06 -26.62
C GLY A 109 -5.16 -13.49 -26.07
N ASN A 110 -5.70 -14.08 -25.00
CA ASN A 110 -6.99 -13.69 -24.40
C ASN A 110 -8.14 -13.62 -25.44
N GLY A 111 -8.16 -14.53 -26.43
CA GLY A 111 -9.17 -14.53 -27.50
C GLY A 111 -9.23 -13.25 -28.34
N GLY A 112 -8.19 -12.42 -28.29
CA GLY A 112 -8.16 -11.11 -28.95
C GLY A 112 -8.96 -10.02 -28.23
N CYS A 113 -9.32 -10.21 -26.95
CA CYS A 113 -9.89 -9.15 -26.13
C CYS A 113 -8.84 -8.08 -25.79
N GLY A 114 -9.27 -6.81 -25.76
CA GLY A 114 -8.40 -5.67 -25.45
C GLY A 114 -8.14 -5.51 -23.95
N ALA A 115 -7.65 -4.34 -23.56
CA ALA A 115 -7.27 -4.05 -22.19
C ALA A 115 -8.48 -4.08 -21.24
N PHE A 116 -8.27 -4.61 -20.03
CA PHE A 116 -9.29 -4.72 -18.97
C PHE A 116 -10.56 -5.48 -19.39
N ALA A 117 -10.41 -6.41 -20.34
CA ALA A 117 -11.47 -7.30 -20.80
C ALA A 117 -11.02 -8.76 -20.70
N LYS A 118 -11.98 -9.63 -20.38
CA LYS A 118 -11.78 -11.07 -20.26
C LYS A 118 -12.51 -11.81 -21.38
N CYS A 119 -11.82 -12.76 -21.98
CA CYS A 119 -12.42 -13.67 -22.94
C CYS A 119 -13.34 -14.70 -22.27
N VAL A 120 -14.48 -14.92 -22.92
CA VAL A 120 -15.43 -15.98 -22.62
C VAL A 120 -15.56 -16.86 -23.85
N ASN A 121 -15.22 -18.13 -23.69
CA ASN A 121 -15.33 -19.14 -24.73
C ASN A 121 -16.79 -19.54 -24.92
N ASN A 122 -17.27 -19.51 -26.16
CA ASN A 122 -18.66 -19.83 -26.48
C ASN A 122 -18.70 -21.11 -27.32
N LEU A 123 -19.42 -22.12 -26.85
CA LEU A 123 -19.46 -23.43 -27.50
C LEU A 123 -19.99 -23.32 -28.95
N ASP A 124 -19.19 -23.77 -29.92
CA ASP A 124 -19.44 -23.73 -31.36
C ASP A 124 -19.76 -22.30 -31.90
N ALA A 125 -19.29 -21.25 -31.22
CA ALA A 125 -19.53 -19.85 -31.55
C ALA A 125 -18.27 -18.99 -31.36
N ALA A 126 -18.28 -17.77 -31.91
CA ALA A 126 -17.15 -16.85 -31.75
C ALA A 126 -17.00 -16.45 -30.26
N PRO A 127 -15.77 -16.19 -29.78
CA PRO A 127 -15.54 -15.78 -28.40
C PRO A 127 -16.14 -14.41 -28.13
N THR A 128 -16.55 -14.18 -26.89
CA THR A 128 -17.03 -12.86 -26.44
C THR A 128 -16.06 -12.25 -25.45
N CYS A 129 -15.87 -10.94 -25.53
CA CYS A 129 -15.08 -10.17 -24.57
C CYS A 129 -15.99 -9.42 -23.61
N ILE A 130 -15.71 -9.52 -22.31
CA ILE A 130 -16.48 -8.86 -21.25
C ILE A 130 -15.54 -8.02 -20.40
N CYS A 131 -15.91 -6.79 -20.10
CA CYS A 131 -15.14 -5.91 -19.23
C CYS A 131 -14.97 -6.51 -17.83
N GLU A 132 -13.78 -6.33 -17.26
CA GLU A 132 -13.52 -6.68 -15.86
C GLU A 132 -14.36 -5.81 -14.91
N PRO A 133 -14.62 -6.26 -13.67
CA PRO A 133 -15.35 -5.46 -12.69
C PRO A 133 -14.69 -4.09 -12.47
N GLY A 134 -15.49 -3.03 -12.41
CA GLY A 134 -15.01 -1.64 -12.32
C GLY A 134 -14.65 -1.00 -13.66
N TYR A 135 -14.87 -1.70 -14.78
CA TYR A 135 -14.65 -1.18 -16.13
C TYR A 135 -15.93 -1.26 -16.96
N ASP A 136 -16.09 -0.31 -17.90
CA ASP A 136 -17.24 -0.20 -18.79
C ASP A 136 -16.82 -0.21 -20.28
N GLY A 137 -17.73 -0.69 -21.12
CA GLY A 137 -17.59 -0.79 -22.56
C GLY A 137 -18.60 -1.74 -23.23
N ASN A 138 -18.56 -1.82 -24.56
CA ASN A 138 -19.44 -2.66 -25.38
C ASN A 138 -19.16 -4.17 -25.25
N ASN A 139 -19.59 -4.77 -24.14
CA ASN A 139 -19.51 -6.22 -23.90
C ASN A 139 -20.03 -7.03 -25.10
N GLY A 140 -19.29 -8.09 -25.46
CA GLY A 140 -19.60 -8.97 -26.59
C GLY A 140 -18.88 -8.61 -27.89
N GLN A 141 -18.22 -7.45 -27.98
CA GLN A 141 -17.40 -7.07 -29.13
C GLN A 141 -15.97 -7.64 -29.02
N ALA A 142 -15.49 -8.29 -30.08
CA ALA A 142 -14.08 -8.69 -30.17
C ALA A 142 -13.15 -7.47 -30.17
N GLY A 143 -12.00 -7.55 -29.49
CA GLY A 143 -11.03 -6.46 -29.45
C GLY A 143 -11.45 -5.23 -28.65
N ILE A 144 -12.44 -5.35 -27.76
CA ILE A 144 -12.85 -4.25 -26.89
C ILE A 144 -11.75 -3.85 -25.89
N ASP A 145 -11.46 -2.55 -25.83
CA ASP A 145 -10.72 -1.93 -24.73
C ASP A 145 -11.73 -1.31 -23.74
N CYS A 146 -11.79 -1.87 -22.53
CA CYS A 146 -12.68 -1.38 -21.49
C CYS A 146 -12.04 -0.20 -20.76
N LYS A 147 -12.89 0.76 -20.35
CA LYS A 147 -12.45 1.96 -19.63
C LYS A 147 -12.83 1.87 -18.18
N ASP A 148 -11.94 2.34 -17.34
CA ASP A 148 -12.19 2.47 -15.90
C ASP A 148 -13.46 3.30 -15.66
N ILE A 149 -14.32 2.82 -14.77
CA ILE A 149 -15.50 3.54 -14.32
C ILE A 149 -15.06 4.51 -13.23
N ASP A 150 -15.21 5.81 -13.45
CA ASP A 150 -14.94 6.78 -12.39
C ASP A 150 -16.11 6.82 -11.41
N GLU A 151 -16.03 6.05 -10.33
CA GLU A 151 -17.12 6.06 -9.35
C GLU A 151 -17.24 7.41 -8.62
N CYS A 152 -16.19 8.25 -8.62
CA CYS A 152 -16.21 9.56 -7.96
C CYS A 152 -17.18 10.54 -8.61
N ASP A 153 -17.59 10.33 -9.86
CA ASP A 153 -18.62 11.12 -10.53
C ASP A 153 -19.97 11.08 -9.77
N THR A 154 -20.21 10.04 -8.98
CA THR A 154 -21.43 9.87 -8.18
C THR A 154 -21.29 10.34 -6.73
N ASN A 155 -20.11 10.84 -6.33
CA ASN A 155 -19.77 11.19 -4.95
C ASN A 155 -20.14 10.10 -3.91
N PRO A 156 -19.61 8.87 -4.06
CA PRO A 156 -19.98 7.73 -3.21
C PRO A 156 -19.39 7.82 -1.79
N CYS A 157 -18.42 8.70 -1.59
CA CYS A 157 -17.67 8.80 -0.34
C CYS A 157 -18.41 9.57 0.77
N PRO A 158 -18.17 9.23 2.05
CA PRO A 158 -18.85 9.87 3.18
C PRO A 158 -18.47 11.36 3.30
N ALA A 159 -19.27 12.13 4.04
CA ALA A 159 -18.94 13.51 4.38
C ALA A 159 -17.56 13.63 5.06
N ASN A 160 -16.87 14.76 4.86
CA ASN A 160 -15.50 15.00 5.34
C ASN A 160 -14.45 14.02 4.77
N SER A 161 -14.66 13.53 3.55
CA SER A 161 -13.68 12.75 2.80
C SER A 161 -13.49 13.29 1.38
N ALA A 162 -12.42 12.86 0.73
CA ALA A 162 -12.17 13.04 -0.68
C ALA A 162 -12.28 11.68 -1.38
N CYS A 163 -12.99 11.64 -2.51
CA CYS A 163 -13.00 10.49 -3.39
C CYS A 163 -11.77 10.52 -4.29
N ILE A 164 -11.12 9.37 -4.45
CA ILE A 164 -9.97 9.19 -5.32
C ILE A 164 -10.27 7.97 -6.20
N ASN A 165 -10.45 8.20 -7.49
CA ASN A 165 -10.64 7.15 -8.47
C ASN A 165 -9.35 6.32 -8.65
N THR A 166 -9.49 5.01 -8.85
CA THR A 166 -8.38 4.06 -9.01
C THR A 166 -8.73 3.02 -10.09
N PRO A 167 -7.75 2.40 -10.78
CA PRO A 167 -8.08 1.40 -11.78
C PRO A 167 -8.91 0.22 -11.22
N GLY A 168 -10.16 0.09 -11.68
CA GLY A 168 -11.15 -0.91 -11.31
C GLY A 168 -11.91 -0.62 -10.00
N SER A 169 -11.73 0.54 -9.36
CA SER A 169 -12.40 0.89 -8.10
C SER A 169 -12.18 2.36 -7.68
N TYR A 170 -12.53 2.70 -6.44
CA TYR A 170 -12.21 3.98 -5.84
C TYR A 170 -11.85 3.80 -4.37
N LYS A 171 -11.23 4.84 -3.79
CA LYS A 171 -11.01 4.94 -2.34
C LYS A 171 -11.48 6.28 -1.80
N CYS A 172 -11.97 6.25 -0.56
CA CYS A 172 -12.34 7.44 0.19
C CYS A 172 -11.27 7.74 1.24
N GLU A 173 -10.67 8.92 1.17
CA GLU A 173 -9.69 9.39 2.16
C GLU A 173 -10.30 10.48 3.02
N CYS A 174 -10.33 10.27 4.34
CA CYS A 174 -10.82 11.30 5.26
C CYS A 174 -9.95 12.57 5.17
N GLN A 175 -10.62 13.72 5.18
CA GLN A 175 -9.95 15.02 5.18
C GLN A 175 -9.08 15.19 6.42
N LYS A 176 -8.14 16.14 6.37
CA LYS A 176 -7.25 16.45 7.50
C LYS A 176 -8.06 16.71 8.77
N GLY A 177 -7.71 15.99 9.84
CA GLY A 177 -8.38 16.08 11.13
C GLY A 177 -9.53 15.10 11.33
N PHE A 178 -9.82 14.25 10.33
CA PHE A 178 -10.78 13.16 10.41
C PHE A 178 -10.10 11.80 10.22
N THR A 179 -10.72 10.75 10.75
CA THR A 179 -10.28 9.36 10.60
C THR A 179 -11.48 8.47 10.25
N MET A 180 -11.24 7.39 9.53
CA MET A 180 -12.29 6.45 9.15
C MET A 180 -12.71 5.63 10.37
N SER A 181 -14.02 5.59 10.64
CA SER A 181 -14.60 4.71 11.66
C SER A 181 -14.80 3.28 11.11
N PRO A 182 -15.07 2.28 11.98
CA PRO A 182 -15.45 0.93 11.54
C PRO A 182 -16.70 0.89 10.65
N ASP A 183 -17.57 1.90 10.74
CA ASP A 183 -18.79 2.04 9.93
C ASP A 183 -18.56 2.77 8.59
N ASN A 184 -17.29 2.96 8.18
CA ASN A 184 -16.91 3.69 6.97
C ASN A 184 -17.40 5.15 6.92
N VAL A 185 -17.40 5.83 8.07
CA VAL A 185 -17.71 7.27 8.16
C VAL A 185 -16.49 8.02 8.67
N CYS A 186 -16.21 9.19 8.09
CA CYS A 186 -15.14 10.05 8.58
C CYS A 186 -15.59 10.81 9.84
N VAL A 187 -14.99 10.44 10.98
CA VAL A 187 -15.22 11.07 12.28
C VAL A 187 -14.03 11.92 12.68
N SER A 188 -14.26 12.96 13.48
CA SER A 188 -13.18 13.81 13.97
C SER A 188 -12.15 12.97 14.74
N LYS A 189 -10.86 13.13 14.43
CA LYS A 189 -9.77 12.54 15.23
C LYS A 189 -9.85 13.05 16.66
N ASN A 190 -9.52 12.20 17.62
CA ASN A 190 -9.47 12.61 19.02
C ASN A 190 -8.08 13.15 19.35
N PHE A 191 -7.90 14.45 19.11
CA PHE A 191 -6.59 15.09 19.29
C PHE A 191 -6.15 15.11 20.75
N CYS A 192 -7.09 15.20 21.70
CA CYS A 192 -6.76 15.37 23.11
C CYS A 192 -6.38 14.07 23.84
N THR A 193 -6.90 12.92 23.43
CA THR A 193 -6.58 11.63 24.10
C THR A 193 -5.55 10.80 23.33
N GLU A 194 -5.45 10.97 22.01
CA GLU A 194 -4.52 10.18 21.18
C GLU A 194 -3.12 10.83 21.07
N GLY A 195 -2.86 11.91 21.81
CA GLY A 195 -1.59 12.64 21.76
C GLY A 195 -1.32 13.33 20.43
N ALA A 196 -2.33 13.44 19.55
CA ALA A 196 -2.23 14.07 18.24
C ALA A 196 -2.39 15.61 18.32
N ASN A 197 -1.96 16.23 19.41
CA ASN A 197 -2.04 17.67 19.64
C ASN A 197 -0.69 18.25 20.06
N ASP A 198 -0.53 19.57 19.89
CA ASP A 198 0.66 20.32 20.32
C ASP A 198 0.44 21.11 21.62
N CYS A 199 -0.60 20.79 22.40
CA CYS A 199 -0.87 21.43 23.68
C CYS A 199 0.20 21.06 24.70
N ASP A 200 0.49 21.98 25.62
CA ASP A 200 1.36 21.67 26.74
C ASP A 200 0.71 20.62 27.65
N PRO A 201 1.34 19.45 27.89
CA PRO A 201 0.72 18.35 28.62
C PRO A 201 0.49 18.65 30.10
N HIS A 202 1.26 19.58 30.68
CA HIS A 202 1.18 19.92 32.10
C HIS A 202 0.54 21.29 32.33
N LEU A 203 0.76 22.24 31.43
CA LEU A 203 0.41 23.65 31.63
C LEU A 203 -0.82 24.10 30.83
N ALA A 204 -1.36 23.27 29.95
CA ALA A 204 -2.53 23.59 29.16
C ALA A 204 -3.64 22.53 29.28
N THR A 205 -4.85 22.95 28.95
CA THR A 205 -6.02 22.11 28.76
C THR A 205 -6.31 22.03 27.27
N CYS A 206 -6.47 20.80 26.77
CA CYS A 206 -6.90 20.53 25.41
C CYS A 206 -8.43 20.47 25.33
N LYS A 207 -9.01 21.14 24.33
CA LYS A 207 -10.44 21.08 23.99
C LYS A 207 -10.63 20.49 22.60
N GLN A 208 -11.35 19.37 22.52
CA GLN A 208 -11.73 18.76 21.25
C GLN A 208 -12.72 19.65 20.49
N LEU A 209 -12.50 19.82 19.19
CA LEU A 209 -13.39 20.48 18.24
C LEU A 209 -13.64 19.56 17.04
N VAL A 210 -14.59 19.90 16.17
CA VAL A 210 -14.86 19.09 14.96
C VAL A 210 -13.73 19.31 13.95
N GLY A 211 -13.01 18.24 13.62
CA GLY A 211 -11.88 18.28 12.68
C GLY A 211 -10.61 18.95 13.22
N THR A 212 -10.61 19.42 14.47
CA THR A 212 -9.49 20.14 15.07
C THR A 212 -9.52 20.12 16.61
N TYR A 213 -8.65 20.89 17.25
CA TYR A 213 -8.58 21.08 18.69
C TYR A 213 -8.16 22.51 19.04
N SER A 214 -8.35 22.88 20.30
CA SER A 214 -7.85 24.14 20.85
C SER A 214 -7.10 23.87 22.13
N CYS A 215 -5.94 24.53 22.28
CA CYS A 215 -5.21 24.56 23.54
C CYS A 215 -5.55 25.84 24.30
N SER A 216 -5.55 25.77 25.62
CA SER A 216 -5.69 26.94 26.50
C SER A 216 -4.85 26.74 27.74
N CYS A 217 -4.01 27.72 28.11
CA CYS A 217 -3.22 27.59 29.33
C CYS A 217 -4.14 27.47 30.55
N LYS A 218 -3.70 26.69 31.54
CA LYS A 218 -4.40 26.55 32.83
C LYS A 218 -4.50 27.90 33.54
N GLN A 219 -5.35 27.98 34.57
CA GLN A 219 -5.61 29.22 35.30
C GLN A 219 -4.30 29.87 35.79
N ASN A 220 -4.25 31.21 35.75
CA ASN A 220 -3.08 32.04 36.12
C ASN A 220 -1.83 31.88 35.24
N LEU A 221 -1.95 31.19 34.11
CA LEU A 221 -0.96 31.20 33.03
C LEU A 221 -1.49 32.05 31.85
N ALA A 222 -0.59 32.51 30.99
CA ALA A 222 -0.88 33.26 29.78
C ALA A 222 -0.13 32.64 28.60
N GLY A 223 -0.70 32.73 27.39
CA GLY A 223 -0.12 32.15 26.18
C GLY A 223 -1.16 31.45 25.32
N THR A 224 -0.69 30.68 24.34
CA THR A 224 -1.54 29.96 23.36
C THR A 224 -2.00 28.58 23.85
N GLY A 225 -1.44 28.07 24.95
CA GLY A 225 -1.66 26.70 25.41
C GLY A 225 -0.78 25.66 24.72
N LYS A 226 0.04 26.03 23.73
CA LYS A 226 0.97 25.10 23.07
C LYS A 226 2.18 24.80 23.97
N LYS A 227 2.82 23.65 23.74
CA LYS A 227 4.01 23.23 24.50
C LYS A 227 5.05 24.35 24.57
N GLY A 228 5.46 24.69 25.79
CA GLY A 228 6.45 25.73 26.06
C GLY A 228 5.95 27.16 25.87
N GLN A 229 4.69 27.42 25.50
CA GLN A 229 4.16 28.77 25.26
C GLN A 229 3.33 29.32 26.42
N CYS A 230 3.16 28.57 27.51
CA CYS A 230 2.50 29.07 28.72
C CYS A 230 3.49 29.72 29.69
N THR A 231 3.21 30.96 30.08
CA THR A 231 3.99 31.73 31.06
C THR A 231 3.14 32.08 32.28
N PRO A 232 3.69 32.04 33.51
CA PRO A 232 2.97 32.45 34.70
C PRO A 232 2.62 33.94 34.62
N LYS A 233 1.43 34.30 35.11
CA LYS A 233 1.08 35.68 35.40
C LYS A 233 1.82 36.14 36.68
N GLU A 234 1.92 37.46 36.84
CA GLU A 234 2.55 38.08 38.02
C GLU A 234 1.98 37.51 39.33
N GLY A 235 2.87 37.06 40.22
CA GLY A 235 2.54 36.46 41.50
C GLY A 235 2.30 34.95 41.47
N PHE A 236 2.41 34.30 40.30
CA PHE A 236 2.24 32.85 40.13
C PHE A 236 3.50 32.17 39.56
N GLU A 237 4.68 32.72 39.81
CA GLU A 237 5.94 32.26 39.20
C GLU A 237 6.33 30.81 39.58
N GLN A 238 5.84 30.28 40.71
CA GLN A 238 6.08 28.88 41.11
C GLN A 238 5.08 27.87 40.52
N LEU A 239 3.90 28.35 40.07
CA LEU A 239 2.80 27.51 39.60
C LEU A 239 3.18 26.52 38.48
N PRO A 240 4.03 26.86 37.48
CA PRO A 240 4.39 25.92 36.44
C PRO A 240 5.07 24.65 36.98
N CYS A 241 6.01 24.78 37.93
CA CYS A 241 6.70 23.63 38.50
C CYS A 241 5.74 22.80 39.40
N GLU A 242 4.84 23.46 40.14
CA GLU A 242 3.79 22.78 40.91
C GLU A 242 2.87 21.92 40.02
N LEU A 243 2.44 22.46 38.88
CA LEU A 243 1.60 21.75 37.90
C LEU A 243 2.33 20.58 37.21
N MET A 244 3.66 20.61 37.18
CA MET A 244 4.51 19.51 36.71
C MET A 244 4.80 18.48 37.81
N GLY A 245 4.29 18.67 39.03
CA GLY A 245 4.52 17.78 40.18
C GLY A 245 5.80 18.06 40.95
N GLU A 246 6.51 19.15 40.66
CA GLU A 246 7.72 19.59 41.35
C GLU A 246 7.47 20.89 42.12
N ALA A 247 6.94 20.82 43.34
CA ALA A 247 6.86 21.99 44.20
C ALA A 247 8.28 22.43 44.63
N CYS A 248 8.74 23.60 44.17
CA CYS A 248 10.07 24.09 44.53
C CYS A 248 10.12 24.47 46.01
N GLY A 249 11.04 23.83 46.76
CA GLY A 249 11.28 24.15 48.17
C GLY A 249 11.77 25.59 48.39
N ALA A 250 11.81 26.04 49.65
CA ALA A 250 12.06 27.45 50.01
C ALA A 250 13.33 28.07 49.40
N TYR A 251 14.39 27.28 49.19
CA TYR A 251 15.67 27.71 48.63
C TYR A 251 15.80 27.53 47.10
N ARG A 252 14.76 27.01 46.45
CA ARG A 252 14.69 26.82 45.00
C ARG A 252 13.64 27.76 44.40
N GLU A 253 13.77 28.05 43.12
CA GLU A 253 12.82 28.83 42.34
C GLU A 253 12.53 28.12 41.02
N CYS A 254 11.28 28.17 40.58
CA CYS A 254 10.89 27.70 39.27
C CYS A 254 11.48 28.61 38.18
N LYS A 255 12.28 28.05 37.27
CA LYS A 255 12.82 28.77 36.10
C LYS A 255 12.44 28.08 34.81
N ARG A 256 12.26 28.90 33.78
CA ARG A 256 12.04 28.47 32.40
C ARG A 256 13.37 28.44 31.65
N ASP A 257 13.64 27.35 30.95
CA ASP A 257 14.79 27.23 30.04
C ASP A 257 14.51 27.86 28.65
N SER A 258 15.47 27.75 27.73
CA SER A 258 15.34 28.23 26.35
C SER A 258 14.34 27.43 25.51
N GLU A 259 14.06 26.19 25.89
CA GLU A 259 13.11 25.30 25.20
C GLU A 259 11.67 25.48 25.72
N GLY A 260 11.51 26.24 26.81
CA GLY A 260 10.24 26.54 27.45
C GLY A 260 9.82 25.55 28.53
N ASN A 261 10.71 24.65 28.96
CA ASN A 261 10.46 23.75 30.08
C ASN A 261 10.71 24.47 31.40
N TYR A 262 9.91 24.13 32.41
CA TYR A 262 10.09 24.65 33.76
C TYR A 262 10.76 23.61 34.64
N SER A 263 11.70 24.05 35.47
CA SER A 263 12.35 23.21 36.47
C SER A 263 12.73 24.03 37.70
N CYS A 264 12.80 23.37 38.86
CA CYS A 264 13.27 24.00 40.08
C CYS A 264 14.79 24.15 40.04
N VAL A 265 15.30 25.39 40.09
CA VAL A 265 16.73 25.66 40.21
C VAL A 265 17.04 26.30 41.56
N ASN A 266 18.29 26.25 42.00
CA ASN A 266 18.69 26.95 43.22
C ASN A 266 18.55 28.46 43.03
N LYS A 267 17.92 29.13 44.01
CA LYS A 267 17.89 30.60 44.06
C LYS A 267 19.32 31.15 44.06
N SER A 268 19.50 32.40 43.63
CA SER A 268 20.80 33.08 43.77
C SER A 268 21.25 33.13 45.23
N VAL A 269 22.56 33.17 45.48
CA VAL A 269 23.13 33.21 46.85
C VAL A 269 22.52 34.34 47.68
N THR A 270 22.34 35.52 47.10
CA THR A 270 21.70 36.67 47.76
C THR A 270 20.25 36.39 48.15
N SER A 271 19.50 35.74 47.27
CA SER A 271 18.13 35.34 47.56
C SER A 271 18.04 34.19 48.57
N GLN A 272 18.99 33.25 48.57
CA GLN A 272 19.06 32.19 49.57
C GLN A 272 19.32 32.77 50.98
N ILE A 273 20.23 33.74 51.11
CA ILE A 273 20.49 34.46 52.37
C ILE A 273 19.23 35.23 52.80
N SER A 274 18.56 35.91 51.87
CA SER A 274 17.31 36.61 52.20
C SER A 274 16.21 35.66 52.68
N THR A 275 16.09 34.46 52.08
CA THR A 275 15.14 33.43 52.52
C THR A 275 15.48 32.92 53.91
N MET A 276 16.76 32.66 54.20
CA MET A 276 17.20 32.24 55.52
C MET A 276 16.81 33.26 56.61
N PHE A 277 16.97 34.56 56.37
CA PHE A 277 16.60 35.59 57.34
C PHE A 277 15.09 35.79 57.52
N LYS A 278 14.29 35.49 56.50
CA LYS A 278 12.83 35.64 56.55
C LYS A 278 12.14 34.41 57.14
N ASP A 279 12.52 33.24 56.66
CA ASP A 279 11.78 31.99 56.85
C ASP A 279 12.54 30.97 57.72
N GLY A 280 13.81 31.25 58.03
CA GLY A 280 14.66 30.38 58.85
C GLY A 280 15.23 29.17 58.10
N PHE A 281 15.71 28.18 58.87
CA PHE A 281 16.24 26.93 58.33
C PHE A 281 15.10 25.95 58.02
N SER A 282 15.15 25.33 56.85
CA SER A 282 14.29 24.20 56.46
C SER A 282 15.11 22.96 56.09
N SER A 283 14.44 21.84 55.84
CA SER A 283 15.06 20.59 55.35
C SER A 283 15.88 20.79 54.07
N ASP A 284 15.51 21.77 53.26
CA ASP A 284 16.08 22.01 51.94
C ASP A 284 17.16 23.09 51.97
N THR A 285 17.61 23.49 53.18
CA THR A 285 18.63 24.51 53.35
C THR A 285 19.97 24.02 52.79
N PRO A 286 20.60 24.77 51.86
CA PRO A 286 21.88 24.40 51.29
C PRO A 286 22.97 24.16 52.35
N VAL A 287 23.80 23.14 52.14
CA VAL A 287 24.86 22.73 53.08
C VAL A 287 25.83 23.87 53.42
N TRP A 288 26.11 24.77 52.46
CA TRP A 288 26.99 25.90 52.69
C TRP A 288 26.42 26.89 53.72
N ILE A 289 25.09 27.05 53.79
CA ILE A 289 24.45 27.91 54.79
C ILE A 289 24.61 27.31 56.19
N TRP A 290 24.46 25.98 56.33
CA TRP A 290 24.74 25.27 57.58
C TRP A 290 26.21 25.40 58.00
N ALA A 291 27.15 25.32 57.06
CA ALA A 291 28.58 25.47 57.33
C ALA A 291 28.93 26.89 57.82
N VAL A 292 28.31 27.93 57.24
CA VAL A 292 28.53 29.33 57.66
C VAL A 292 27.85 29.61 59.01
N ALA A 293 26.63 29.15 59.22
CA ALA A 293 25.91 29.34 60.48
C ALA A 293 26.55 28.55 61.65
N GLY A 294 26.94 27.30 61.41
CA GLY A 294 27.68 26.48 62.36
C GLY A 294 29.10 26.99 62.60
N GLY A 295 29.76 27.50 61.55
CA GLY A 295 31.06 28.18 61.64
C GLY A 295 31.00 29.45 62.47
N GLY A 296 29.92 30.24 62.36
CA GLY A 296 29.67 31.40 63.23
C GLY A 296 29.49 31.01 64.70
N LEU A 297 28.85 29.87 64.98
CA LEU A 297 28.75 29.30 66.32
C LEU A 297 30.13 28.86 66.84
N ILE A 298 30.95 28.21 65.99
CA ILE A 298 32.32 27.81 66.33
C ILE A 298 33.20 29.04 66.58
N VAL A 299 33.09 30.09 65.78
CA VAL A 299 33.81 31.35 65.98
C VAL A 299 33.34 32.02 67.26
N ALA A 300 32.04 32.07 67.55
CA ALA A 300 31.52 32.58 68.83
C ALA A 300 32.02 31.75 70.02
N ILE A 301 32.08 30.42 69.90
CA ILE A 301 32.62 29.52 70.93
C ILE A 301 34.13 29.72 71.09
N VAL A 302 34.89 29.91 70.01
CA VAL A 302 36.33 30.20 70.03
C VAL A 302 36.59 31.58 70.63
N PHE A 303 35.80 32.60 70.29
CA PHE A 303 35.87 33.91 70.92
C PHE A 303 35.49 33.84 72.40
N LEU A 304 34.44 33.12 72.78
CA LEU A 304 34.07 32.88 74.17
C LEU A 304 35.20 32.13 74.90
N TRP A 305 35.80 31.12 74.27
CA TRP A 305 36.94 30.36 74.82
C TRP A 305 38.19 31.24 74.96
N LEU A 306 38.51 32.07 73.98
CA LEU A 306 39.61 33.05 74.05
C LEU A 306 39.34 34.13 75.10
N PHE A 307 38.09 34.58 75.26
CA PHE A 307 37.67 35.55 76.28
C PHE A 307 37.75 34.94 77.69
N LEU A 308 37.38 33.66 77.85
CA LEU A 308 37.54 32.90 79.08
C LEU A 308 39.02 32.58 79.39
N LYS A 309 39.85 32.31 78.37
CA LYS A 309 41.31 32.11 78.50
C LYS A 309 42.02 33.41 78.89
N LYS A 310 41.58 34.56 78.37
CA LYS A 310 42.08 35.89 78.75
C LYS A 310 41.71 36.27 80.19
N ARG A 311 40.61 35.73 80.75
CA ARG A 311 40.30 35.83 82.18
C ARG A 311 41.18 34.95 83.08
N LYS A 312 41.64 33.79 82.60
CA LYS A 312 42.50 32.87 83.38
C LYS A 312 43.97 33.28 83.45
N ASN A 313 44.48 34.07 82.50
CA ASN A 313 45.90 34.48 82.45
C ASN A 313 46.21 35.81 83.16
N LYS A 314 45.28 36.39 83.92
CA LYS A 314 45.56 37.58 84.75
C LYS A 314 46.01 37.25 86.18
N ASP A 315 45.86 35.99 86.61
CA ASP A 315 46.27 35.51 87.93
C ASP A 315 47.27 34.35 87.80
N ARG A 316 48.56 34.69 87.66
CA ARG A 316 49.74 33.97 88.20
C ARG A 316 50.99 34.37 87.43
N GLY A 317 51.80 35.21 88.06
CA GLY A 317 53.17 35.49 87.65
C GLY A 317 54.17 34.51 88.29
N GLY A 318 55.26 34.29 87.56
CA GLY A 318 56.59 33.85 88.02
C GLY A 318 56.73 32.36 88.36
N ALA A 319 57.87 31.71 88.20
CA ALA A 319 59.13 31.94 87.50
C ALA A 319 59.91 30.61 87.63
N GLY A 320 60.79 30.27 86.69
CA GLY A 320 61.74 29.15 86.85
C GLY A 320 62.29 28.60 85.54
N ASP A 321 63.49 29.07 85.18
CA ASP A 321 64.47 28.54 84.20
C ASP A 321 64.78 27.04 84.42
N TYR A 322 65.37 26.22 83.52
CA TYR A 322 66.51 26.40 82.60
C TYR A 322 66.45 25.37 81.44
N ASP A 323 66.79 25.78 80.20
CA ASP A 323 67.76 25.22 79.21
C ASP A 323 68.11 23.69 79.24
N VAL A 324 68.33 22.91 78.15
CA VAL A 324 68.91 23.16 76.82
C VAL A 324 68.95 21.85 75.96
N TYR A 325 68.91 21.98 74.60
CA TYR A 325 69.30 21.04 73.49
C TYR A 325 68.53 19.70 73.32
N GLY A 326 68.25 19.15 72.12
CA GLY A 326 68.55 19.50 70.73
C GLY A 326 68.19 18.34 69.77
N MET A 327 67.88 18.69 68.51
CA MET A 327 68.09 17.99 67.22
C MET A 327 67.49 16.59 66.88
N GLY A 328 66.93 16.55 65.65
CA GLY A 328 66.93 15.42 64.67
C GLY A 328 65.83 14.38 64.80
N ASP A 329 65.37 13.67 63.77
CA ASP A 329 65.29 13.85 62.32
C ASP A 329 64.43 12.65 61.80
N ALA A 330 63.74 12.85 60.66
CA ALA A 330 63.46 11.87 59.60
C ALA A 330 62.60 10.57 59.80
N ARG A 331 61.61 10.45 58.87
CA ARG A 331 61.20 9.26 58.05
C ARG A 331 60.41 8.11 58.70
N GLU A 332 59.59 7.30 58.01
CA GLU A 332 58.94 7.21 56.68
C GLU A 332 58.18 5.85 56.65
N GLY A 333 57.12 5.74 55.84
CA GLY A 333 56.49 4.48 55.39
C GLY A 333 55.47 3.82 56.34
N ASP A 334 54.49 3.04 55.91
CA ASP A 334 53.99 2.63 54.60
C ASP A 334 52.70 1.80 54.81
N ALA A 335 51.98 1.57 53.70
CA ALA A 335 51.18 0.36 53.39
C ALA A 335 49.72 0.19 53.92
N TYR A 336 48.79 0.35 52.95
CA TYR A 336 47.89 -0.66 52.38
C TYR A 336 46.90 -1.49 53.24
N SER A 337 45.68 -1.57 52.67
CA SER A 337 44.90 -2.81 52.40
C SER A 337 43.65 -3.13 53.24
N GLN A 338 42.51 -2.97 52.55
CA GLN A 338 41.37 -3.90 52.36
C GLN A 338 40.90 -4.85 53.48
N THR A 339 39.57 -4.88 53.64
CA THR A 339 38.65 -6.04 53.70
C THR A 339 37.24 -5.48 53.97
N GLY A 340 36.10 -5.97 53.47
CA GLY A 340 35.77 -7.09 52.62
C GLY A 340 34.23 -7.19 52.57
N TYR A 341 33.71 -7.48 51.37
CA TYR A 341 32.52 -8.28 50.98
C TYR A 341 31.20 -8.28 51.79
N GLY A 342 30.10 -8.20 51.04
CA GLY A 342 28.78 -8.68 51.48
C GLY A 342 27.62 -8.31 50.55
N THR A 343 27.57 -8.87 49.34
CA THR A 343 26.42 -8.85 48.42
C THR A 343 25.41 -9.96 48.78
N MET A 344 24.10 -9.73 48.63
CA MET A 344 23.15 -10.80 48.28
C MET A 344 21.88 -10.26 47.60
N ASP A 345 21.38 -11.11 46.71
CA ASP A 345 20.63 -10.84 45.48
C ASP A 345 19.12 -10.59 45.60
N TYR A 346 18.62 -9.98 44.53
CA TYR A 346 17.21 -9.91 44.13
C TYR A 346 16.76 -11.22 43.46
N TYR A 347 15.58 -11.71 43.86
CA TYR A 347 14.76 -12.67 43.12
C TYR A 347 13.49 -11.95 42.66
N TYR A 348 13.18 -12.04 41.37
CA TYR A 348 11.96 -12.62 40.78
C TYR A 348 11.80 -12.12 39.35
N GLY A 349 11.76 -13.08 38.42
CA GLY A 349 10.91 -13.00 37.23
C GLY A 349 9.52 -13.51 37.57
#